data_AF-A0A822C9F8-F1
#
_entry.id   AF-A0A822C9F8-F1
#
_cell.length_a   1.000
_cell.length_b   1.000
_cell.length_c   1.000
_cell.angle_alpha   90.00
_cell.angle_beta   90.00
_cell.angle_gamma   90.00
#
_symmetry.space_group_name_H-M   'P 1'
#
loop_
_entity.id
_entity.type
_entity.pdbx_description
1 polymer ?
#
loop_
_entity_poly.entity_id
_entity_poly.type
_entity_poly.pdbx_seq_one_letter_code
_entity_poly.pdbx_strand_id
1 'polypeptide(L)'
;MPPQIDNTLPLDGDEKIDQPLSDNDQNIIRIKKYLLMLLFIQWIVCVVTFGVGLFSALAENSANISNTIQLLILGIVISIYYLFGLVATYKQHEIGLLIVCYFMFFICFNFIFKY
;
A
#
# COMPACT_ATOMS: atom_id res chain seq x y z
N MET A 1 -30.16 -4.83 -63.24
CA MET A 1 -29.36 -5.79 -62.44
C MET A 1 -29.48 -5.35 -60.98
N PRO A 2 -29.99 -6.17 -60.05
CA PRO A 2 -30.04 -5.75 -58.65
C PRO A 2 -28.62 -5.77 -58.05
N PRO A 3 -28.25 -4.79 -57.22
CA PRO A 3 -26.91 -4.67 -56.65
C PRO A 3 -26.61 -5.82 -55.67
N GLN A 4 -25.41 -6.38 -55.75
CA GLN A 4 -24.90 -7.39 -54.81
C GLN A 4 -24.46 -6.69 -53.52
N ILE A 5 -25.09 -7.06 -52.40
CA ILE A 5 -24.66 -6.68 -51.05
C ILE A 5 -23.45 -7.56 -50.71
N ASP A 6 -22.27 -6.95 -50.67
CA ASP A 6 -21.04 -7.59 -50.21
C ASP A 6 -21.10 -7.70 -48.68
N ASN A 7 -21.48 -8.88 -48.19
CA ASN A 7 -21.50 -9.21 -46.77
C ASN A 7 -20.09 -9.61 -46.28
N THR A 8 -19.07 -8.81 -46.58
CA THR A 8 -17.90 -8.77 -45.70
C THR A 8 -18.31 -8.06 -44.43
N LEU A 9 -19.03 -8.77 -43.57
CA LEU A 9 -19.14 -8.45 -42.16
C LEU A 9 -17.69 -8.38 -41.65
N PRO A 10 -17.15 -7.22 -41.27
CA PRO A 10 -15.87 -7.23 -40.56
C PRO A 10 -16.12 -8.05 -39.30
N LEU A 11 -15.42 -9.17 -39.18
CA LEU A 11 -15.25 -9.87 -37.91
C LEU A 11 -14.41 -8.96 -37.00
N ASP A 12 -14.97 -7.82 -36.58
CA ASP A 12 -14.48 -6.97 -35.48
C ASP A 12 -14.77 -7.67 -34.12
N GLY A 13 -14.54 -8.98 -34.08
CA GLY A 13 -14.90 -9.85 -32.98
C GLY A 13 -13.72 -10.45 -32.23
N ASP A 14 -12.46 -10.23 -32.65
CA ASP A 14 -11.34 -10.96 -32.03
C ASP A 14 -9.94 -10.34 -32.18
N GLU A 15 -9.83 -9.01 -32.26
CA GLU A 15 -8.56 -8.32 -32.03
C GLU A 15 -8.67 -7.33 -30.88
N LYS A 16 -9.03 -7.83 -29.69
CA LYS A 16 -8.34 -7.37 -28.48
C LYS A 16 -7.12 -8.26 -28.31
N ILE A 17 -6.16 -7.96 -29.18
CA ILE A 17 -4.76 -8.36 -29.09
C ILE A 17 -4.38 -8.30 -27.62
N ASP A 18 -4.04 -9.45 -27.05
CA ASP A 18 -3.19 -9.55 -25.86
C ASP A 18 -1.89 -8.81 -26.20
N GLN A 19 -1.93 -7.49 -26.04
CA GLN A 19 -0.78 -6.65 -26.29
C GLN A 19 0.25 -7.14 -25.27
N PRO A 20 1.41 -7.66 -25.71
CA PRO A 20 2.46 -7.98 -24.77
C PRO A 20 2.69 -6.73 -23.94
N LEU A 21 2.43 -6.82 -22.63
CA LEU A 21 2.60 -5.73 -21.68
C LEU A 21 3.91 -5.04 -22.04
N SER A 22 3.81 -3.76 -22.43
CA SER A 22 4.96 -2.96 -22.80
C SER A 22 6.04 -3.14 -21.75
N ASP A 23 7.32 -3.16 -22.14
CA ASP A 23 8.43 -3.33 -21.20
C ASP A 23 8.34 -2.33 -20.02
N ASN A 24 7.74 -1.16 -20.27
CA ASN A 24 7.38 -0.18 -19.24
C ASN A 24 6.34 -0.70 -18.24
N ASP A 25 5.26 -1.32 -18.70
CA ASP A 25 4.20 -1.85 -17.83
C ASP A 25 4.72 -3.02 -16.97
N GLN A 26 5.59 -3.86 -17.52
CA GLN A 26 6.25 -4.92 -16.73
C GLN A 26 7.21 -4.34 -15.67
N ASN A 27 7.93 -3.26 -15.98
CA ASN A 27 8.78 -2.58 -15.01
C ASN A 27 7.94 -1.94 -13.89
N ILE A 28 6.80 -1.31 -14.22
CA ILE A 28 5.86 -0.74 -13.25
C ILE A 28 5.31 -1.83 -12.31
N ILE A 29 4.91 -2.99 -12.84
CA ILE A 29 4.43 -4.13 -12.03
C ILE A 29 5.52 -4.63 -11.08
N ARG A 30 6.79 -4.73 -11.53
CA ARG A 30 7.92 -5.11 -10.68
C ARG A 30 8.13 -4.10 -9.54
N ILE A 31 8.12 -2.81 -9.82
CA ILE A 31 8.24 -1.75 -8.80
C ILE A 31 7.11 -1.85 -7.77
N LYS A 32 5.87 -2.07 -8.22
CA LYS A 32 4.71 -2.25 -7.32
C LYS A 32 4.89 -3.42 -6.35
N LYS A 33 5.47 -4.54 -6.80
CA LYS A 33 5.78 -5.69 -5.93
C LYS A 33 6.82 -5.35 -4.87
N TYR A 34 7.90 -4.65 -5.23
CA TYR A 34 8.90 -4.21 -4.27
C TYR A 34 8.32 -3.22 -3.24
N LEU A 35 7.44 -2.32 -3.68
CA LEU A 35 6.78 -1.36 -2.81
C LEU A 35 5.82 -2.05 -1.83
N LEU A 36 5.07 -3.06 -2.27
CA LEU A 36 4.24 -3.90 -1.40
C LEU A 36 5.10 -4.65 -0.35
N MET A 37 6.23 -5.23 -0.78
CA MET A 37 7.15 -5.91 0.13
C MET A 37 7.73 -4.96 1.19
N LEU A 38 8.10 -3.74 0.79
CA LEU A 38 8.55 -2.70 1.71
C LEU A 38 7.47 -2.33 2.72
N LEU A 39 6.23 -2.12 2.25
CA LEU A 39 5.07 -1.83 3.12
C LEU A 39 4.80 -2.95 4.12
N PHE A 40 4.98 -4.20 3.71
CA PHE A 40 4.81 -5.36 4.59
C PHE A 40 5.89 -5.42 5.69
N ILE A 41 7.17 -5.21 5.34
CA ILE A 41 8.26 -5.14 6.33
C ILE A 41 7.99 -4.01 7.32
N GLN A 42 7.59 -2.84 6.82
CA GLN A 42 7.26 -1.69 7.65
C GLN A 42 6.11 -1.99 8.61
N TRP A 43 5.08 -2.71 8.16
CA TRP A 43 3.97 -3.15 9.00
C TRP A 43 4.43 -4.05 10.14
N ILE A 44 5.31 -5.02 9.87
CA ILE A 44 5.88 -5.90 10.90
C ILE A 44 6.60 -5.08 11.97
N VAL A 45 7.48 -4.15 11.57
CA VAL A 45 8.20 -3.27 12.51
C VAL A 45 7.20 -2.52 13.40
N CYS A 46 6.12 -2.00 12.81
CA CYS A 46 5.13 -1.25 13.58
C CYS A 46 4.31 -2.13 14.55
N VAL A 47 3.95 -3.35 14.15
CA VAL A 47 3.28 -4.32 15.02
C VAL A 47 4.18 -4.69 16.20
N VAL A 48 5.48 -4.89 15.96
CA VAL A 48 6.46 -5.15 17.02
C VAL A 48 6.55 -3.96 17.97
N THR A 49 6.68 -2.73 17.45
CA THR A 49 6.73 -1.51 18.29
C THR A 49 5.45 -1.33 19.11
N PHE A 50 4.28 -1.60 18.52
CA PHE A 50 3.01 -1.57 19.23
C PHE A 50 2.94 -2.63 20.33
N GLY A 51 3.40 -3.86 20.05
CA GLY A 51 3.48 -4.93 21.04
C GLY A 51 4.39 -4.59 22.22
N VAL A 52 5.54 -3.98 21.95
CA VAL A 52 6.47 -3.50 22.99
C VAL A 52 5.83 -2.38 23.82
N GLY A 53 5.12 -1.44 23.17
CA GLY A 53 4.39 -0.37 23.84
C GLY A 53 3.26 -0.92 24.73
N LEU A 54 2.47 -1.87 24.22
CA LEU A 54 1.38 -2.51 24.95
C LEU A 54 1.89 -3.32 26.15
N PHE A 55 2.98 -4.08 25.97
CA PHE A 55 3.63 -4.81 27.05
C PHE A 55 4.14 -3.85 28.13
N SER A 56 4.78 -2.74 27.73
CA SER A 56 5.24 -1.71 28.66
C SER A 56 4.09 -1.00 29.40
N ALA A 57 2.91 -0.92 28.78
CA ALA A 57 1.69 -0.42 29.43
C ALA A 57 1.17 -1.35 30.51
N LEU A 58 1.12 -2.65 30.19
CA LEU A 58 0.56 -3.68 31.06
C LEU A 58 1.51 -4.05 32.20
N ALA A 59 2.82 -3.89 32.03
CA ALA A 59 3.83 -4.25 33.02
C ALA A 59 3.93 -3.31 34.25
N GLU A 60 2.98 -2.38 34.46
CA GLU A 60 2.84 -1.53 35.65
C GLU A 60 4.18 -1.03 36.23
N ASN A 61 4.87 -0.16 35.51
CA ASN A 61 5.88 0.73 36.09
C ASN A 61 5.74 2.11 35.45
N SER A 62 4.67 2.78 35.85
CA SER A 62 4.00 3.84 35.11
C SER A 62 4.65 5.23 35.29
N ALA A 63 5.98 5.30 35.25
CA ALA A 63 6.68 6.60 35.22
C ALA A 63 6.45 7.33 33.88
N ASN A 64 6.00 6.61 32.83
CA ASN A 64 5.90 7.11 31.46
C ASN A 64 4.53 6.82 30.80
N ILE A 65 3.42 6.92 31.54
CA ILE A 65 2.05 6.74 31.01
C ILE A 65 1.82 7.55 29.72
N SER A 66 2.36 8.78 29.65
CA SER A 66 2.26 9.63 28.46
C SER A 66 2.91 9.00 27.22
N ASN A 67 4.12 8.44 27.36
CA ASN A 67 4.84 7.81 26.24
C ASN A 67 4.15 6.51 25.81
N THR A 68 3.65 5.74 26.76
CA THR A 68 2.92 4.51 26.49
C THR A 68 1.63 4.76 25.72
N ILE A 69 0.84 5.76 26.13
CA ILE A 69 -0.37 6.17 25.40
C ILE A 69 -0.01 6.68 24.00
N GLN A 70 1.06 7.46 23.86
CA GLN A 70 1.54 7.92 22.55
C GLN A 70 1.92 6.73 21.64
N LEU A 71 2.61 5.71 22.16
CA LEU A 71 2.95 4.49 21.42
C LEU A 71 1.71 3.71 20.97
N LEU A 72 0.70 3.60 21.82
CA LEU A 72 -0.59 2.96 21.52
C LEU A 72 -1.34 3.69 20.39
N ILE A 73 -1.48 5.02 20.50
CA ILE A 73 -2.12 5.84 19.47
C ILE A 73 -1.37 5.72 18.14
N LEU A 74 -0.04 5.75 18.19
CA LEU A 74 0.82 5.62 17.01
C LEU A 74 0.58 4.30 16.28
N GLY A 75 0.57 3.17 17.00
CA GLY A 75 0.35 1.86 16.37
C GLY A 75 -1.05 1.69 15.79
N ILE A 76 -2.08 2.28 16.41
CA ILE A 76 -3.45 2.30 15.85
C ILE A 76 -3.49 3.10 14.55
N VAL A 77 -2.94 4.32 14.56
CA VAL A 77 -2.87 5.20 13.39
C VAL A 77 -2.15 4.48 12.24
N ILE A 78 -1.01 3.86 12.53
CA ILE A 78 -0.24 3.08 11.54
C ILE A 78 -1.06 1.90 10.99
N SER A 79 -1.77 1.16 11.83
CA SER A 79 -2.60 0.02 11.40
C SER A 79 -3.69 0.45 10.41
N ILE A 80 -4.32 1.61 10.66
CA ILE A 80 -5.32 2.19 9.76
C ILE A 80 -4.67 2.58 8.42
N TYR A 81 -3.51 3.24 8.44
CA TYR A 81 -2.81 3.60 7.21
C TYR A 81 -2.34 2.38 6.39
N TYR A 82 -1.95 1.30 7.06
CA TYR A 82 -1.59 0.05 6.38
C TYR A 82 -2.78 -0.56 5.63
N LEU A 83 -3.97 -0.56 6.25
CA LEU A 83 -5.22 -0.96 5.58
C LEU A 83 -5.49 -0.11 4.33
N PHE A 84 -5.31 1.22 4.42
CA PHE A 84 -5.43 2.09 3.25
C PHE A 84 -4.37 1.80 2.18
N GLY A 85 -3.13 1.48 2.56
CA GLY A 85 -2.07 1.07 1.63
C GLY A 85 -2.39 -0.23 0.90
N LEU A 86 -2.96 -1.22 1.59
CA LEU A 86 -3.45 -2.46 1.00
C LEU A 86 -4.57 -2.22 0.00
N VAL A 87 -5.57 -1.40 0.36
CA VAL A 87 -6.69 -1.04 -0.53
C VAL A 87 -6.20 -0.25 -1.75
N ALA A 88 -5.28 0.69 -1.56
CA ALA A 88 -4.69 1.45 -2.66
C ALA A 88 -3.91 0.54 -3.62
N THR A 89 -3.19 -0.44 -3.09
CA THR A 89 -2.47 -1.43 -3.89
C THR A 89 -3.45 -2.32 -4.67
N TYR A 90 -4.53 -2.78 -4.02
CA TYR A 90 -5.56 -3.60 -4.66
C TYR A 90 -6.28 -2.87 -5.79
N LYS A 91 -6.62 -1.59 -5.59
CA LYS A 91 -7.27 -0.74 -6.60
C LYS A 91 -6.30 -0.12 -7.62
N GLN A 92 -5.01 -0.47 -7.57
CA GLN A 92 -3.96 0.07 -8.44
C GLN A 92 -3.86 1.61 -8.45
N HIS A 93 -4.27 2.28 -7.37
CA HIS A 93 -4.14 3.73 -7.24
C HIS A 93 -2.72 4.11 -6.82
N GLU A 94 -1.88 4.43 -7.80
CA GLU A 94 -0.46 4.76 -7.60
C GLU A 94 -0.27 5.98 -6.68
N ILE A 95 -1.12 7.00 -6.82
CA ILE A 95 -1.10 8.20 -5.99
C ILE A 95 -1.44 7.88 -4.52
N GLY A 96 -2.42 6.99 -4.29
CA GLY A 96 -2.82 6.61 -2.93
C GLY A 96 -1.70 5.90 -2.18
N LEU A 97 -0.96 5.04 -2.89
CA LEU A 97 0.18 4.32 -2.34
C LEU A 97 1.32 5.28 -1.96
N LEU A 98 1.59 6.29 -2.80
CA LEU A 98 2.63 7.28 -2.56
C LEU A 98 2.33 8.16 -1.32
N ILE A 99 1.07 8.58 -1.16
CA ILE A 99 0.62 9.35 0.01
C ILE A 99 0.77 8.53 1.30
N VAL A 100 0.37 7.26 1.29
CA VAL A 100 0.49 6.37 2.45
C VAL A 100 1.96 6.17 2.82
N CYS A 101 2.84 5.95 1.84
CA CYS A 101 4.28 5.82 2.06
C CYS A 101 4.88 7.10 2.65
N TYR A 102 4.49 8.28 2.13
CA TYR A 102 4.94 9.57 2.65
C TYR A 102 4.53 9.80 4.11
N PHE A 103 3.25 9.55 4.45
CA PHE A 103 2.76 9.66 5.83
C PHE A 103 3.47 8.69 6.77
N MET A 104 3.68 7.44 6.34
CA MET A 104 4.45 6.44 7.10
C MET A 104 5.87 6.91 7.40
N PHE A 105 6.56 7.45 6.40
CA PHE A 105 7.91 7.98 6.57
C PHE A 105 7.94 9.16 7.55
N PHE A 106 6.99 10.09 7.44
CA PHE A 106 6.88 11.23 8.35
C PHE A 106 6.68 10.80 9.81
N ILE A 107 5.81 9.82 10.05
CA ILE A 107 5.57 9.27 11.39
C ILE A 107 6.82 8.61 11.95
N CYS A 108 7.50 7.78 11.15
CA CYS A 108 8.73 7.11 11.56
C CYS A 108 9.86 8.11 11.85
N PHE A 109 10.01 9.14 11.03
CA PHE A 109 10.95 10.24 11.26
C PHE A 109 10.63 10.95 12.57
N ASN A 110 9.37 11.33 12.81
CA ASN A 110 8.99 12.00 14.05
C ASN A 110 9.31 11.17 15.31
N PHE A 111 9.14 9.85 15.21
CA PHE A 111 9.49 8.93 16.29
C PHE A 111 11.00 8.92 16.59
N ILE A 112 11.84 8.80 15.55
CA ILE A 112 13.32 8.77 15.69
C ILE A 112 13.88 10.06 16.29
N PHE A 113 13.31 11.23 15.97
CA PHE A 113 13.82 12.51 16.49
C PHE A 113 13.31 12.83 17.90
N LYS A 114 12.27 12.15 18.36
CA LYS A 114 11.65 12.41 19.67
C LYS A 114 12.10 11.45 20.77
N TYR A 115 12.59 10.27 20.41
CA TYR A 115 13.15 9.26 21.31
C TYR A 115 14.65 9.10 21.08
#